data_AF-H1VEU6-F1
#
_entry.id   AF-H1VEU6-F1
#
_cell.length_a   1.000
_cell.length_b   1.000
_cell.length_c   1.000
_cell.angle_alpha   90.00
_cell.angle_beta   90.00
_cell.angle_gamma   90.00
#
_symmetry.space_group_name_H-M   'P 1'
#
loop_
_entity.id
_entity.type
_entity.pdbx_description
1 polymer ?
#
loop_
_entity_poly.entity_id
_entity_poly.type
_entity_poly.pdbx_seq_one_letter_code
_entity_poly.pdbx_strand_id
1 'polypeptide(L)'
;MEASIDPQLVPQMTGSNSTASDGGLYGVSSVYVVFSTVLAVTLAALSFLSKGSSKSTPLPWVNRPSTFDVLRMGAKYRFLMGAGDMVKKGFEDFSDSPGFRMVADAGEIVMLDPKFAAELKNDHRVDFVKLFLRDFHEGIPGFDFTQQGARDAKILREVTKSQLTHHLSKITDSLSSECVASMQTIFTDNEAYHDLELRPALLDLISRISSKAFLGGDPLCQDEEWLKITTTYAGT
;
A
#
# COMPACT_ATOMS: atom_id res chain seq x y z
N MET A 1 -34.40 -42.57 -36.68
CA MET A 1 -35.14 -43.84 -36.52
C MET A 1 -35.37 -43.98 -35.02
N GLU A 2 -36.43 -43.34 -34.53
CA GLU A 2 -37.77 -43.94 -34.41
C GLU A 2 -37.72 -45.13 -33.45
N ALA A 3 -38.07 -44.88 -32.19
CA ALA A 3 -39.45 -44.91 -31.66
C ALA A 3 -39.81 -46.34 -31.23
N SER A 4 -40.01 -46.50 -29.93
CA SER A 4 -40.84 -47.58 -29.40
C SER A 4 -41.65 -47.01 -28.25
N ILE A 5 -42.90 -46.69 -28.57
CA ILE A 5 -44.01 -46.66 -27.64
C ILE A 5 -44.97 -47.71 -28.17
N ASP A 6 -45.46 -48.58 -27.30
CA ASP A 6 -46.79 -49.17 -27.43
C ASP A 6 -47.30 -49.56 -26.03
N PRO A 7 -48.62 -49.66 -25.79
CA PRO A 7 -49.32 -48.59 -25.13
C PRO A 7 -50.30 -49.11 -24.05
N GLN A 8 -50.82 -48.17 -23.28
CA GLN A 8 -52.20 -48.09 -22.79
C GLN A 8 -52.88 -49.35 -22.21
N LEU A 9 -53.12 -49.29 -20.89
CA LEU A 9 -54.38 -49.75 -20.31
C LEU A 9 -54.91 -48.70 -19.33
N VAL A 10 -55.91 -47.94 -19.76
CA VAL A 10 -56.77 -47.01 -18.97
C VAL A 10 -58.12 -46.96 -19.72
N PRO A 11 -59.33 -46.75 -19.13
CA PRO A 11 -59.70 -46.43 -17.73
C PRO A 11 -60.87 -47.28 -17.15
N GLN A 12 -61.06 -47.18 -15.83
CA GLN A 12 -62.40 -47.00 -15.25
C GLN A 12 -62.33 -45.84 -14.26
N MET A 13 -63.01 -44.73 -14.60
CA MET A 13 -63.25 -43.57 -13.76
C MET A 13 -64.60 -43.70 -13.05
N THR A 14 -64.64 -43.31 -11.77
CA THR A 14 -65.73 -42.58 -11.06
C THR A 14 -65.21 -42.40 -9.63
N GLY A 15 -64.61 -41.27 -9.22
CA GLY A 15 -65.22 -39.95 -8.96
C GLY A 15 -65.85 -39.96 -7.54
N SER A 16 -65.62 -39.05 -6.59
CA SER A 16 -64.70 -37.92 -6.38
C SER A 16 -64.62 -37.68 -4.86
N ASN A 17 -63.55 -37.06 -4.36
CA ASN A 17 -63.60 -35.85 -3.51
C ASN A 17 -62.23 -35.54 -2.90
N SER A 18 -61.54 -34.63 -3.57
CA SER A 18 -60.80 -33.48 -3.08
C SER A 18 -60.41 -33.46 -1.58
N THR A 19 -59.10 -33.44 -1.32
CA THR A 19 -58.47 -32.40 -0.48
C THR A 19 -57.00 -32.28 -0.89
N ALA A 20 -56.61 -31.06 -1.27
CA ALA A 20 -55.24 -30.67 -1.51
C ALA A 20 -54.55 -30.36 -0.18
N SER A 21 -53.24 -30.65 -0.08
CA SER A 21 -52.32 -29.75 0.62
C SER A 21 -50.88 -30.01 0.14
N ASP A 22 -50.34 -28.95 -0.45
CA ASP A 22 -48.99 -28.76 -0.96
C ASP A 22 -47.86 -29.03 0.07
N GLY A 23 -46.72 -29.47 -0.47
CA GLY A 23 -45.39 -28.90 -0.24
C GLY A 23 -44.95 -28.62 1.21
N GLY A 24 -44.31 -29.61 1.85
CA GLY A 24 -43.52 -29.41 3.06
C GLY A 24 -42.22 -28.66 2.80
N LEU A 25 -42.23 -27.35 2.97
CA LEU A 25 -41.03 -26.49 3.00
C LEU A 25 -40.43 -26.53 4.43
N TYR A 26 -39.12 -26.75 4.52
CA TYR A 26 -38.34 -26.82 5.78
C TYR A 26 -38.52 -25.55 6.64
N GLY A 27 -39.47 -25.59 7.57
CA GLY A 27 -39.68 -24.56 8.58
C GLY A 27 -38.61 -24.65 9.67
N VAL A 28 -37.48 -23.97 9.46
CA VAL A 28 -36.61 -23.61 10.59
C VAL A 28 -37.45 -22.73 11.51
N SER A 29 -37.79 -23.23 12.70
CA SER A 29 -38.69 -22.52 13.63
C SER A 29 -38.17 -21.11 13.87
N SER A 30 -39.04 -20.12 13.61
CA SER A 30 -38.77 -18.67 13.71
C SER A 30 -38.08 -18.27 15.02
N VAL A 31 -38.33 -19.05 16.07
CA VAL A 31 -37.70 -18.94 17.39
C VAL A 31 -36.18 -19.06 17.31
N TYR A 32 -35.63 -20.05 16.57
CA TYR A 32 -34.17 -20.22 16.45
C TYR A 32 -33.50 -19.06 15.71
N VAL A 33 -34.17 -18.46 14.72
CA VAL A 33 -33.65 -17.29 14.00
C VAL A 33 -33.61 -16.07 14.91
N VAL A 34 -34.64 -15.87 15.74
CA VAL A 34 -34.67 -14.77 16.72
C VAL A 34 -33.60 -14.97 17.80
N PHE A 35 -33.46 -16.19 18.35
CA PHE A 35 -32.42 -16.48 19.34
C PHE A 35 -31.01 -16.33 18.77
N SER A 36 -30.76 -16.80 17.54
CA SER A 36 -29.46 -16.67 16.88
C SER A 36 -29.10 -15.22 16.58
N THR A 37 -30.06 -14.38 16.18
CA THR A 37 -29.81 -12.96 15.91
C THR A 37 -29.56 -12.19 17.20
N VAL A 38 -30.33 -12.44 18.27
CA VAL A 38 -30.10 -11.84 19.59
C VAL A 38 -28.74 -12.25 20.16
N LEU A 39 -28.36 -13.52 20.02
CA LEU A 39 -27.03 -14.01 20.46
C LEU A 39 -25.90 -13.35 19.66
N ALA A 40 -26.05 -13.21 18.34
CA ALA A 40 -25.05 -12.54 17.51
C ALA A 40 -24.90 -11.05 17.87
N VAL A 41 -26.01 -10.34 18.09
CA VAL A 41 -26.00 -8.93 18.49
C VAL A 41 -25.40 -8.74 19.88
N THR A 42 -25.71 -9.61 20.82
CA THR A 42 -25.15 -9.54 22.18
C THR A 42 -23.67 -9.88 22.21
N LEU A 43 -23.20 -10.86 21.44
CA LEU A 43 -21.77 -11.15 21.30
C LEU A 43 -21.03 -10.01 20.58
N ALA A 44 -21.63 -9.40 19.57
CA ALA A 44 -21.08 -8.20 18.93
C ALA A 44 -20.99 -7.04 19.94
N ALA A 45 -22.05 -6.75 20.69
CA ALA A 45 -22.05 -5.71 21.71
C ALA A 45 -21.02 -5.99 22.82
N LEU A 46 -20.93 -7.22 23.31
CA LEU A 46 -19.96 -7.64 24.32
C LEU A 46 -18.52 -7.54 23.81
N SER A 47 -18.25 -7.89 22.55
CA SER A 47 -16.91 -7.73 21.97
C SER A 47 -16.50 -6.27 21.75
N PHE A 48 -17.47 -5.39 21.47
CA PHE A 48 -17.26 -3.94 21.43
C PHE A 48 -17.01 -3.36 22.83
N LEU A 49 -17.68 -3.86 23.86
CA LEU A 49 -17.53 -3.43 25.25
C LEU A 49 -16.29 -4.05 25.93
N SER A 50 -15.90 -5.26 25.56
CA SER A 50 -14.72 -5.97 26.10
C SER A 50 -13.41 -5.52 25.48
N LYS A 51 -13.46 -4.65 24.46
CA LYS A 51 -12.26 -4.01 23.91
C LYS A 51 -11.76 -3.01 24.94
N GLY A 52 -10.94 -3.53 25.86
CA GLY A 52 -10.41 -2.81 27.01
C GLY A 52 -9.97 -1.41 26.62
N SER A 53 -10.49 -0.43 27.35
CA SER A 53 -10.10 0.97 27.26
C SER A 53 -8.59 1.06 27.50
N SER A 54 -7.82 1.06 26.40
CA SER A 54 -6.40 1.37 26.45
C SER A 54 -6.29 2.80 26.96
N LYS A 55 -5.57 2.99 28.07
CA LYS A 55 -5.25 4.28 28.69
C LYS A 55 -4.30 5.08 27.79
N SER A 56 -4.69 5.31 26.54
CA SER A 56 -3.95 6.12 25.60
C SER A 56 -4.27 7.57 25.90
N THR A 57 -3.24 8.38 26.14
CA THR A 57 -3.36 9.83 26.16
C THR A 57 -4.10 10.27 24.91
N PRO A 58 -5.24 10.98 25.02
CA PRO A 58 -6.00 11.39 23.85
C PRO A 58 -5.18 12.43 23.08
N LEU A 59 -4.54 11.98 22.01
CA LEU A 59 -3.81 12.87 21.12
C LEU A 59 -4.80 13.74 20.33
N PRO A 60 -4.49 15.03 20.13
CA PRO A 60 -5.33 15.93 19.36
C PRO A 60 -5.36 15.54 17.87
N TRP A 61 -6.39 15.99 17.16
CA TRP A 61 -6.59 15.72 15.74
C TRP A 61 -6.39 16.99 14.92
N VAL A 62 -5.55 16.94 13.89
CA VAL A 62 -5.35 18.09 12.99
C VAL A 62 -6.42 18.16 11.89
N ASN A 63 -6.91 17.01 11.39
CA ASN A 63 -7.91 16.94 10.32
C ASN A 63 -9.06 15.99 10.65
N ARG A 64 -9.64 16.14 11.86
CA ARG A 64 -10.72 15.28 12.36
C ARG A 64 -11.80 15.01 11.30
N PRO A 65 -12.14 13.74 11.02
CA PRO A 65 -13.26 13.41 10.13
C PRO A 65 -14.57 14.00 10.64
N SER A 66 -15.40 14.49 9.72
CA SER A 66 -16.76 14.93 10.06
C SER A 66 -17.62 13.72 10.44
N THR A 67 -18.66 13.92 11.25
CA THR A 67 -19.62 12.87 11.64
C THR A 67 -20.34 12.25 10.45
N PHE A 68 -20.44 12.99 9.35
CA PHE A 68 -21.04 12.54 8.08
C PHE A 68 -19.99 12.23 7.00
N ASP A 69 -18.71 12.12 7.35
CA ASP A 69 -17.63 11.82 6.40
C ASP A 69 -17.56 10.32 6.11
N VAL A 70 -18.32 9.88 5.11
CA VAL A 70 -18.35 8.48 4.66
C VAL A 70 -16.94 8.04 4.27
N LEU A 71 -16.48 6.94 4.87
CA LEU A 71 -15.13 6.39 4.67
C LEU A 71 -13.99 7.40 4.94
N ARG A 72 -14.26 8.50 5.66
CA ARG A 72 -13.30 9.59 5.92
C ARG A 72 -12.74 10.25 4.65
N MET A 73 -13.49 10.20 3.53
CA MET A 73 -13.04 10.70 2.22
C MET A 73 -12.72 12.19 2.22
N GLY A 74 -13.48 13.01 2.94
CA GLY A 74 -13.20 14.44 3.05
C GLY A 74 -11.88 14.71 3.75
N ALA A 75 -11.59 13.97 4.83
CA ALA A 75 -10.30 14.07 5.53
C ALA A 75 -9.12 13.62 4.66
N LYS A 76 -9.27 12.51 3.92
CA LYS A 76 -8.27 12.01 2.97
C LYS A 76 -8.01 13.02 1.85
N TYR A 77 -9.05 13.62 1.28
CA TYR A 77 -8.91 14.63 0.23
C TYR A 77 -8.12 15.85 0.71
N ARG A 78 -8.41 16.36 1.92
CA ARG A 78 -7.65 17.46 2.51
C ARG A 78 -6.18 17.11 2.71
N PHE A 79 -5.87 15.86 3.04
CA PHE A 79 -4.50 15.39 3.14
C PHE A 79 -3.82 15.36 1.77
N LEU A 80 -4.45 14.79 0.75
CA LEU A 80 -3.91 14.73 -0.62
C LEU A 80 -3.62 16.12 -1.19
N MET A 81 -4.49 17.10 -0.91
CA MET A 81 -4.31 18.47 -1.40
C MET A 81 -3.24 19.29 -0.66
N GLY A 82 -2.82 18.88 0.54
CA GLY A 82 -2.03 19.75 1.41
C GLY A 82 -1.37 19.05 2.60
N ALA A 83 -0.79 17.87 2.40
CA ALA A 83 -0.19 17.07 3.46
C ALA A 83 0.93 17.82 4.21
N GLY A 84 1.81 18.50 3.46
CA GLY A 84 2.95 19.23 4.05
C GLY A 84 2.51 20.35 4.99
N ASP A 85 1.54 21.17 4.57
CA ASP A 85 1.03 22.26 5.40
C ASP A 85 0.21 21.73 6.59
N MET A 86 -0.47 20.60 6.43
CA MET A 86 -1.17 19.94 7.53
C MET A 86 -0.21 19.43 8.61
N VAL A 87 0.95 18.88 8.21
CA VAL A 87 1.98 18.46 9.17
C VAL A 87 2.57 19.67 9.91
N LYS A 88 2.91 20.76 9.19
CA LYS A 88 3.39 22.01 9.81
C LYS A 88 2.38 22.55 10.82
N LYS A 89 1.13 22.70 10.40
CA LYS A 89 0.03 23.13 11.26
C LYS A 89 -0.13 22.25 12.48
N GLY A 90 0.00 20.93 12.35
CA GLY A 90 -0.06 20.01 13.49
C GLY A 90 1.03 20.28 14.53
N PHE A 91 2.26 20.60 14.09
CA PHE A 91 3.35 20.95 15.02
C PHE A 91 3.21 22.35 15.61
N GLU A 92 2.64 23.31 14.87
CA GLU A 92 2.34 24.66 15.36
C GLU A 92 1.20 24.66 16.38
N ASP A 93 0.09 23.99 16.08
CA ASP A 93 -1.12 23.96 16.93
C ASP A 93 -0.93 23.09 18.19
N PHE A 94 -0.05 22.08 18.13
CA PHE A 94 0.11 21.07 19.20
C PHE A 94 1.57 20.94 19.70
N SER A 95 2.30 22.06 19.80
CA SER A 95 3.69 22.10 20.26
C SER A 95 3.90 21.50 21.67
N ASP A 96 2.90 21.62 22.55
CA ASP A 96 2.97 21.15 23.94
C ASP A 96 2.51 19.69 24.11
N SER A 97 2.01 19.08 23.03
CA SER A 97 1.54 17.69 23.02
C SER A 97 2.69 16.73 22.67
N PRO A 98 2.71 15.48 23.16
CA PRO A 98 3.65 14.47 22.68
C PRO A 98 3.48 14.10 21.19
N GLY A 99 2.40 14.56 20.55
CA GLY A 99 2.11 14.35 19.14
C GLY A 99 0.67 14.71 18.77
N PHE A 100 0.26 14.36 17.56
CA PHE A 100 -1.10 14.55 17.06
C PHE A 100 -1.49 13.43 16.10
N ARG A 101 -2.78 13.33 15.81
CA ARG A 101 -3.37 12.36 14.88
C ARG A 101 -3.81 13.06 13.61
N MET A 102 -3.63 12.35 12.50
CA MET A 102 -4.17 12.78 11.21
C MET A 102 -4.69 11.59 10.41
N VAL A 103 -5.67 11.84 9.56
CA VAL A 103 -6.09 10.91 8.52
C VAL A 103 -5.29 11.22 7.26
N ALA A 104 -4.38 10.32 6.91
CA ALA A 104 -3.69 10.26 5.63
C ALA A 104 -4.50 9.44 4.60
N ASP A 105 -4.00 9.40 3.37
CA ASP A 105 -4.53 8.59 2.28
C ASP A 105 -4.58 7.08 2.63
N ALA A 106 -3.49 6.55 3.19
CA ALA A 106 -3.34 5.17 3.62
C ALA A 106 -4.06 4.85 4.96
N GLY A 107 -4.56 5.87 5.67
CA GLY A 107 -5.32 5.70 6.90
C GLY A 107 -4.94 6.66 8.02
N GLU A 108 -5.28 6.31 9.25
CA GLU A 108 -4.93 7.11 10.42
C GLU A 108 -3.46 6.94 10.77
N ILE A 109 -2.75 8.05 10.90
CA ILE A 109 -1.36 8.08 11.35
C ILE A 109 -1.25 8.94 12.61
N VAL A 110 -0.35 8.53 13.50
CA VAL A 110 0.03 9.26 14.70
C VAL A 110 1.38 9.88 14.45
N MET A 111 1.42 11.21 14.39
CA MET A 111 2.66 11.97 14.32
C MET A 111 3.14 12.22 15.74
N LEU A 112 4.37 11.79 16.05
CA LEU A 112 4.99 12.01 17.34
C LEU A 112 5.98 13.18 17.26
N ASP A 113 6.19 13.85 18.38
CA ASP A 113 7.23 14.86 18.52
C ASP A 113 8.62 14.28 18.12
N PRO A 114 9.45 15.01 17.34
CA PRO A 114 10.77 14.55 16.92
C PRO A 114 11.67 14.04 18.04
N LYS A 115 11.48 14.49 19.29
CA LYS A 115 12.25 14.01 20.45
C LYS A 115 12.13 12.49 20.67
N PHE A 116 11.05 11.87 20.22
CA PHE A 116 10.82 10.42 20.34
C PHE A 116 11.49 9.60 19.22
N ALA A 117 12.08 10.23 18.21
CA ALA A 117 12.61 9.53 17.03
C ALA A 117 13.69 8.47 17.36
N ALA A 118 14.57 8.78 18.32
CA ALA A 118 15.65 7.86 18.72
C ALA A 118 15.13 6.61 19.44
N GLU A 119 14.07 6.76 20.24
CA GLU A 119 13.40 5.66 20.93
C GLU A 119 12.62 4.80 19.94
N LEU A 120 11.83 5.44 19.07
CA LEU A 120 10.98 4.77 18.08
C LEU A 120 11.78 3.88 17.11
N LYS A 121 12.98 4.35 16.71
CA LYS A 121 13.86 3.61 15.80
C LYS A 121 14.25 2.23 16.33
N ASN A 122 14.35 2.06 17.65
CA ASN A 122 14.79 0.82 18.28
C ASN A 122 13.64 0.08 19.00
N ASP A 123 12.41 0.59 18.92
CA ASP A 123 11.25 0.02 19.59
C ASP A 123 10.72 -1.19 18.80
N HIS A 124 10.79 -2.37 19.42
CA HIS A 124 10.30 -3.63 18.85
C HIS A 124 8.78 -3.68 18.65
N ARG A 125 8.02 -2.75 19.24
CA ARG A 125 6.57 -2.63 19.04
C ARG A 125 6.22 -1.97 17.71
N VAL A 126 7.18 -1.32 17.07
CA VAL A 126 6.99 -0.63 15.78
C VAL A 126 7.68 -1.42 14.69
N ASP A 127 6.92 -1.76 13.65
CA ASP A 127 7.40 -2.54 12.52
C ASP A 127 7.30 -1.71 11.24
N PHE A 128 8.44 -1.18 10.82
CA PHE A 128 8.56 -0.40 9.59
C PHE A 128 8.27 -1.26 8.35
N VAL A 129 8.68 -2.53 8.35
CA VAL A 129 8.51 -3.42 7.19
C VAL A 129 7.03 -3.71 6.98
N LYS A 130 6.31 -4.01 8.06
CA LYS A 130 4.87 -4.19 8.01
C LYS A 130 4.12 -2.93 7.57
N LEU A 131 4.55 -1.76 8.04
CA LEU A 131 3.98 -0.48 7.60
C LEU A 131 4.20 -0.26 6.11
N PHE A 132 5.44 -0.44 5.64
CA PHE A 132 5.81 -0.33 4.22
C PHE A 132 4.97 -1.26 3.35
N LEU A 133 4.89 -2.54 3.70
CA LEU A 133 4.11 -3.52 2.95
C LEU A 133 2.63 -3.14 2.84
N ARG A 134 2.05 -2.64 3.94
CA ARG A 134 0.67 -2.17 3.95
C ARG A 134 0.48 -0.93 3.05
N ASP A 135 1.34 0.07 3.18
CA ASP A 135 1.20 1.34 2.46
C ASP A 135 1.49 1.17 0.96
N PHE A 136 2.31 0.18 0.59
CA PHE A 136 2.56 -0.22 -0.80
C PHE A 136 1.66 -1.38 -1.27
N HIS A 137 0.55 -1.63 -0.57
CA HIS A 137 -0.54 -2.51 -1.02
C HIS A 137 -0.11 -3.96 -1.30
N GLU A 138 0.67 -4.53 -0.39
CA GLU A 138 1.02 -5.95 -0.40
C GLU A 138 -0.22 -6.83 -0.64
N GLY A 139 -0.11 -7.76 -1.60
CA GLY A 139 -1.12 -8.79 -1.87
C GLY A 139 -2.11 -8.44 -2.98
N ILE A 140 -2.03 -7.24 -3.54
CA ILE A 140 -2.70 -6.91 -4.81
C ILE A 140 -1.83 -7.43 -5.96
N PRO A 141 -2.37 -8.26 -6.89
CA PRO A 141 -1.62 -8.72 -8.04
C PRO A 141 -0.96 -7.57 -8.81
N GLY A 142 0.36 -7.62 -8.99
CA GLY A 142 1.14 -6.55 -9.62
C GLY A 142 1.89 -5.62 -8.65
N PHE A 143 1.60 -5.69 -7.34
CA PHE A 143 2.34 -4.98 -6.28
C PHE A 143 3.32 -5.91 -5.53
N ASP A 144 3.58 -7.10 -6.06
CA ASP A 144 4.39 -8.15 -5.42
C ASP A 144 5.87 -7.77 -5.25
N PHE A 145 6.38 -6.79 -6.01
CA PHE A 145 7.75 -6.29 -5.86
C PHE A 145 8.02 -5.73 -4.45
N THR A 146 6.97 -5.22 -3.79
CA THR A 146 7.03 -4.66 -2.42
C THR A 146 7.29 -5.78 -1.41
N GLN A 147 6.70 -6.97 -1.64
CA GLN A 147 6.97 -8.17 -0.85
C GLN A 147 8.38 -8.67 -1.05
N GLN A 148 8.87 -8.66 -2.28
CA GLN A 148 10.23 -9.10 -2.58
C GLN A 148 11.24 -8.19 -1.87
N GLY A 149 11.11 -6.86 -2.01
CA GLY A 149 11.98 -5.90 -1.30
C GLY A 149 11.93 -6.01 0.23
N ALA A 150 10.75 -6.28 0.80
CA ALA A 150 10.58 -6.45 2.24
C ALA A 150 11.13 -7.78 2.79
N ARG A 151 10.90 -8.91 2.10
CA ARG A 151 11.45 -10.23 2.46
C ARG A 151 12.97 -10.22 2.36
N ASP A 152 13.48 -9.52 1.34
CA ASP A 152 14.91 -9.34 1.11
C ASP A 152 15.49 -8.16 1.89
N ALA A 153 14.76 -7.52 2.82
CA ALA A 153 15.28 -6.40 3.61
C ALA A 153 16.58 -6.75 4.35
N LYS A 154 16.76 -8.02 4.72
CA LYS A 154 18.04 -8.52 5.27
C LYS A 154 19.15 -8.52 4.21
N ILE A 155 18.85 -8.96 2.99
CA ILE A 155 19.78 -8.97 1.86
C ILE A 155 20.10 -7.54 1.43
N LEU A 156 19.10 -6.68 1.23
CA LEU A 156 19.28 -5.26 0.92
C LEU A 156 20.12 -4.56 2.00
N ARG A 157 19.84 -4.79 3.28
CA ARG A 157 20.65 -4.24 4.38
C ARG A 157 22.09 -4.76 4.32
N GLU A 158 22.27 -6.05 4.03
CA GLU A 158 23.59 -6.66 3.92
C GLU A 158 24.36 -6.14 2.71
N VAL A 159 23.73 -6.03 1.54
CA VAL A 159 24.33 -5.48 0.32
C VAL A 159 24.70 -4.01 0.51
N THR A 160 23.79 -3.20 1.07
CA THR A 160 24.05 -1.78 1.33
C THR A 160 25.18 -1.58 2.33
N LYS A 161 25.25 -2.39 3.40
CA LYS A 161 26.32 -2.26 4.42
C LYS A 161 27.65 -2.86 3.97
N SER A 162 27.62 -4.03 3.33
CA SER A 162 28.84 -4.78 3.00
C SER A 162 29.41 -4.37 1.63
N GLN A 163 28.59 -4.26 0.59
CA GLN A 163 29.09 -4.03 -0.76
C GLN A 163 29.37 -2.55 -0.99
N LEU A 164 28.44 -1.66 -0.59
CA LEU A 164 28.57 -0.23 -0.85
C LEU A 164 29.72 0.39 -0.05
N THR A 165 29.81 0.11 1.25
CA THR A 165 30.85 0.72 2.11
C THR A 165 32.24 0.14 1.86
N HIS A 166 32.40 -1.16 1.61
CA HIS A 166 33.71 -1.76 1.40
C HIS A 166 34.26 -1.59 -0.03
N HIS A 167 33.40 -1.42 -1.03
CA HIS A 167 33.84 -1.22 -2.43
C HIS A 167 33.79 0.23 -2.86
N LEU A 168 33.38 1.18 -2.00
CA LEU A 168 33.30 2.59 -2.36
C LEU A 168 34.59 3.11 -3.00
N SER A 169 35.73 2.87 -2.34
CA SER A 169 37.05 3.28 -2.87
C SER A 169 37.41 2.63 -4.20
N LYS A 170 36.88 1.45 -4.52
CA LYS A 170 37.14 0.72 -5.77
C LYS A 170 36.22 1.18 -6.91
N ILE A 171 35.02 1.65 -6.59
CA ILE A 171 34.05 2.10 -7.59
C ILE A 171 34.13 3.60 -7.87
N THR A 172 34.61 4.41 -6.92
CA THR A 172 34.65 5.88 -7.05
C THR A 172 35.34 6.34 -8.33
N ASP A 173 36.50 5.79 -8.67
CA ASP A 173 37.21 6.17 -9.89
C ASP A 173 36.40 5.85 -11.14
N SER A 174 35.78 4.66 -11.19
CA SER A 174 34.92 4.24 -12.30
C SER A 174 33.66 5.09 -12.43
N LEU A 175 33.01 5.43 -11.30
CA LEU A 175 31.87 6.34 -11.28
C LEU A 175 32.27 7.76 -11.71
N SER A 176 33.45 8.23 -11.30
CA SER A 176 33.96 9.55 -11.67
C SER A 176 34.17 9.65 -13.17
N SER A 177 34.84 8.66 -13.77
CA SER A 177 35.01 8.58 -15.22
C SER A 177 33.67 8.50 -15.97
N GLU A 178 32.72 7.69 -15.48
CA GLU A 178 31.38 7.59 -16.07
C GLU A 178 30.60 8.91 -15.96
N CYS A 179 30.71 9.61 -14.82
CA CYS A 179 30.07 10.89 -14.60
C CYS A 179 30.58 11.93 -15.59
N VAL A 180 31.91 12.01 -15.80
CA VAL A 180 32.49 12.89 -16.81
C VAL A 180 31.96 12.55 -18.20
N ALA A 181 32.02 11.28 -18.62
CA ALA A 181 31.53 10.86 -19.94
C ALA A 181 30.03 11.16 -20.14
N SER A 182 29.21 10.92 -19.11
CA SER A 182 27.77 11.22 -19.12
C SER A 182 27.53 12.72 -19.20
N MET A 183 28.28 13.54 -18.45
CA MET A 183 28.15 14.99 -18.48
C MET A 183 28.49 15.57 -19.86
N GLN A 184 29.55 15.08 -20.50
CA GLN A 184 29.92 15.50 -21.86
C GLN A 184 28.85 15.12 -22.89
N THR A 185 28.22 13.97 -22.70
CA THR A 185 27.13 13.50 -23.58
C THR A 185 25.86 14.32 -23.40
N ILE A 186 25.47 14.59 -22.16
CA ILE A 186 24.17 15.21 -21.81
C ILE A 186 24.22 16.74 -21.92
N PHE A 187 25.30 17.36 -21.41
CA PHE A 187 25.46 18.82 -21.37
C PHE A 187 26.30 19.37 -22.52
N THR A 188 26.87 18.48 -23.36
CA THR A 188 27.77 18.82 -24.47
C THR A 188 29.09 19.46 -24.03
N ASP A 189 30.11 19.42 -24.90
CA ASP A 189 31.37 20.17 -24.72
C ASP A 189 31.32 21.56 -25.40
N ASN A 190 30.13 22.03 -25.81
CA ASN A 190 29.99 23.31 -26.49
C ASN A 190 30.00 24.46 -25.46
N GLU A 191 31.02 25.33 -25.54
CA GLU A 191 31.14 26.52 -24.68
C GLU A 191 30.05 27.57 -24.95
N ALA A 192 29.35 27.49 -26.08
CA ALA A 192 28.23 28.38 -26.38
C ALA A 192 27.02 28.05 -25.50
N TYR A 193 26.33 29.12 -25.06
CA TYR A 193 25.07 28.98 -24.34
C TYR A 193 24.04 28.22 -25.19
N HIS A 194 23.42 27.22 -24.59
CA HIS A 194 22.35 26.44 -25.20
C HIS A 194 21.31 26.09 -24.14
N ASP A 195 20.05 26.01 -24.56
CA ASP A 195 18.96 25.61 -23.69
C ASP A 195 18.92 24.09 -23.54
N LEU A 196 18.58 23.63 -22.33
CA LEU A 196 18.48 22.22 -21.98
C LEU A 196 17.28 22.00 -21.05
N GLU A 197 16.53 20.93 -21.29
CA GLU A 197 15.53 20.48 -20.33
C GLU A 197 16.22 19.78 -19.14
N LEU A 198 16.27 20.48 -17.99
CA LEU A 198 17.02 20.02 -16.83
C LEU A 198 16.52 18.68 -16.25
N ARG A 199 15.20 18.46 -16.21
CA ARG A 199 14.63 17.24 -15.59
C ARG A 199 15.01 15.97 -16.37
N PRO A 200 14.79 15.87 -17.70
CA PRO A 200 15.27 14.74 -18.49
C PRO A 200 16.79 14.56 -18.42
N ALA A 201 17.55 15.65 -18.51
CA ALA A 201 19.02 15.61 -18.44
C ALA A 201 19.54 15.03 -17.12
N LEU A 202 18.97 15.46 -15.98
CA LEU A 202 19.34 14.93 -14.67
C LEU A 202 18.91 13.48 -14.50
N LEU A 203 17.74 13.09 -15.00
CA LEU A 203 17.28 11.70 -14.94
C LEU A 203 18.19 10.78 -15.74
N ASP A 204 18.63 11.20 -16.93
CA ASP A 204 19.60 10.46 -17.74
C ASP A 204 20.92 10.30 -16.97
N LEU A 205 21.49 11.40 -16.47
CA LEU A 205 22.73 11.38 -15.69
C LEU A 205 22.64 10.44 -14.47
N ILE A 206 21.58 10.56 -13.68
CA ILE A 206 21.35 9.72 -12.49
C ILE A 206 21.21 8.25 -12.89
N SER A 207 20.52 7.96 -13.99
CA SER A 207 20.32 6.58 -14.46
C SER A 207 21.62 5.92 -14.90
N ARG A 208 22.50 6.63 -15.62
CA ARG A 208 23.82 6.15 -16.05
C ARG A 208 24.72 5.87 -14.85
N ILE A 209 24.84 6.84 -13.93
CA ILE A 209 25.68 6.71 -12.72
C ILE A 209 25.16 5.60 -11.81
N SER A 210 23.85 5.52 -11.59
CA SER A 210 23.25 4.48 -10.73
C SER A 210 23.43 3.08 -11.33
N SER A 211 23.26 2.95 -12.65
CA SER A 211 23.50 1.69 -13.36
C SER A 211 24.96 1.26 -13.23
N LYS A 212 25.91 2.19 -13.38
CA LYS A 212 27.34 1.91 -13.15
C LYS A 212 27.62 1.45 -11.72
N ALA A 213 27.03 2.14 -10.73
CA ALA A 213 27.26 1.92 -9.31
C ALA A 213 26.73 0.57 -8.82
N PHE A 214 25.53 0.18 -9.25
CA PHE A 214 24.83 -0.99 -8.72
C PHE A 214 24.99 -2.24 -9.58
N LEU A 215 25.18 -2.10 -10.90
CA LEU A 215 25.25 -3.24 -11.81
C LEU A 215 26.68 -3.55 -12.28
N GLY A 216 27.62 -2.65 -12.03
CA GLY A 216 29.04 -2.88 -12.27
C GLY A 216 29.42 -2.97 -13.75
N GLY A 217 29.60 -1.81 -14.40
CA GLY A 217 30.31 -1.68 -15.68
C GLY A 217 29.61 -2.20 -16.94
N ASP A 218 29.99 -1.61 -18.08
CA ASP A 218 29.43 -1.72 -19.44
C ASP A 218 28.99 -3.14 -19.85
N PRO A 219 27.85 -3.30 -20.58
CA PRO A 219 27.23 -2.29 -21.47
C PRO A 219 26.02 -1.54 -20.90
N LEU A 220 25.47 -1.92 -19.74
CA LEU A 220 24.14 -1.44 -19.33
C LEU A 220 24.07 0.06 -19.01
N CYS A 221 25.14 0.68 -18.49
CA CYS A 221 25.13 2.13 -18.21
C CYS A 221 25.17 3.00 -19.47
N GLN A 222 25.43 2.42 -20.64
CA GLN A 222 25.43 3.08 -21.94
C GLN A 222 24.32 2.52 -22.87
N ASP A 223 23.55 1.55 -22.38
CA ASP A 223 22.45 0.96 -23.12
C ASP A 223 21.23 1.87 -23.02
N GLU A 224 20.92 2.56 -24.11
CA GLU A 224 19.81 3.51 -24.20
C GLU A 224 18.44 2.87 -23.90
N GLU A 225 18.25 1.58 -24.20
CA GLU A 225 17.02 0.86 -23.85
C GLU A 225 16.92 0.65 -22.34
N TRP A 226 18.03 0.24 -21.71
CA TRP A 226 18.13 0.11 -20.26
C TRP A 226 17.91 1.45 -19.53
N LEU A 227 18.55 2.52 -20.00
CA LEU A 227 18.41 3.86 -19.40
C LEU A 227 16.98 4.36 -19.55
N LYS A 228 16.33 4.13 -20.69
CA LYS A 228 14.92 4.45 -20.89
C LYS A 228 14.02 3.66 -19.94
N ILE A 229 14.25 2.35 -19.78
CA ILE A 229 13.46 1.53 -18.84
C ILE A 229 13.65 2.07 -17.42
N THR A 230 14.89 2.33 -17.00
CA THR A 230 15.21 2.79 -15.64
C THR A 230 14.59 4.16 -15.33
N THR A 231 14.61 5.08 -16.30
CA THR A 231 14.02 6.42 -16.15
C THR A 231 12.50 6.42 -16.21
N THR A 232 11.89 5.56 -17.02
CA THR A 232 10.42 5.50 -17.18
C THR A 232 9.73 4.63 -16.13
N TYR A 233 10.39 3.57 -15.65
CA TYR A 233 9.82 2.67 -14.64
C TYR A 233 9.56 3.38 -13.31
N ALA A 234 10.48 4.27 -12.88
CA ALA A 234 10.33 5.06 -11.66
C ALA A 234 9.71 6.45 -11.90
N GLY A 235 9.47 6.83 -13.15
CA GLY A 235 8.97 8.14 -13.57
C GLY A 235 7.45 8.22 -13.53
N THR A 236 6.84 8.04 -12.35
CA THR A 236 5.43 8.36 -12.09
C THR A 236 5.29 9.72 -11.43
#